data_AF-A0A970X8M5-F1
#
_entry.id   AF-A0A970X8M5-F1
#
_cell.length_a   1.000
_cell.length_b   1.000
_cell.length_c   1.000
_cell.angle_alpha   90.00
_cell.angle_beta   90.00
_cell.angle_gamma   90.00
#
_symmetry.space_group_name_H-M   'P 1'
#
loop_
_entity.id
_entity.type
_entity.pdbx_description
1 polymer ?
#
loop_
_entity_poly.entity_id
_entity_poly.type
_entity_poly.pdbx_seq_one_letter_code
_entity_poly.pdbx_strand_id
1 'polypeptide(L)'
;ARNPIIVGAYSSPAGGVCPMLAAHRNGGRTSYARFARAWDRYARAGRRARPATEGELTALRTMLEASIAGEDVRGRGALARAIADHRRSLWARARREEHEVEPYEPLELEVAAAGPDAPDAPDADGDYSVSPGRMNWISGTTQFGEVLSR
;
A
#
# COMPACT_ATOMS: atom_id res chain seq x y z
N ALA A 1 15.00 -21.00 17.63
CA ALA A 1 14.07 -22.02 18.16
C ALA A 1 13.80 -23.06 17.08
N ARG A 2 14.08 -24.34 17.31
CA ARG A 2 13.78 -25.40 16.34
C ARG A 2 12.36 -25.86 16.64
N ASN A 3 11.37 -25.44 15.84
CA ASN A 3 9.96 -25.83 15.98
C ASN A 3 9.74 -27.08 15.12
N PRO A 4 9.74 -28.31 15.67
CA PRO A 4 9.57 -29.52 14.87
C PRO A 4 8.15 -29.52 14.29
N ILE A 5 8.04 -29.72 12.98
CA ILE A 5 6.75 -29.69 12.32
C ILE A 5 6.02 -31.02 12.53
N ILE A 6 4.75 -30.94 12.90
CA ILE A 6 3.88 -32.10 13.09
C ILE A 6 2.68 -32.07 12.14
N VAL A 7 2.04 -33.22 12.04
CA VAL A 7 0.80 -33.48 11.32
C VAL A 7 -0.27 -33.95 12.32
N GLY A 8 -1.51 -33.52 12.15
CA GLY A 8 -2.69 -34.01 12.87
C GLY A 8 -2.99 -33.32 14.20
N ALA A 9 -2.27 -32.26 14.54
CA ALA A 9 -2.59 -31.40 15.67
C ALA A 9 -1.96 -30.01 15.51
N TYR A 10 -2.49 -29.05 16.27
CA TYR A 10 -1.98 -27.69 16.31
C TYR A 10 -0.63 -27.60 17.04
N SER A 11 -0.50 -28.35 18.15
CA SER A 11 0.72 -28.57 18.92
C SER A 11 0.70 -29.97 19.52
N SER A 12 1.88 -30.48 19.89
CA SER A 12 2.05 -31.77 20.56
C SER A 12 2.75 -31.57 21.91
N PRO A 13 2.41 -32.38 22.95
CA PRO A 13 3.16 -32.40 24.22
C PRO A 13 4.67 -32.64 24.03
N ALA A 14 5.07 -33.32 22.95
CA ALA A 14 6.48 -33.54 22.60
C ALA A 14 7.18 -32.30 22.01
N GLY A 15 6.54 -31.13 22.01
CA GLY A 15 7.11 -29.85 21.56
C GLY A 15 6.96 -29.56 20.07
N GLY A 16 6.38 -30.47 19.30
CA GLY A 16 6.07 -30.27 17.89
C GLY A 16 4.89 -29.30 17.68
N VAL A 17 4.88 -28.61 16.54
CA VAL A 17 3.83 -27.64 16.19
C VAL A 17 3.43 -27.73 14.72
N CYS A 18 2.19 -27.37 14.40
CA CYS A 18 1.78 -27.27 13.00
C CYS A 18 2.57 -26.17 12.27
N PRO A 19 2.69 -26.24 10.93
CA PRO A 19 3.45 -25.27 10.15
C PRO A 19 3.03 -23.81 10.38
N MET A 20 1.73 -23.58 10.57
CA MET A 20 1.20 -22.24 10.78
C MET A 20 1.66 -21.65 12.12
N LEU A 21 1.55 -22.43 13.21
CA LEU A 21 2.02 -21.99 14.52
C LEU A 21 3.55 -21.83 14.54
N ALA A 22 4.28 -22.69 13.82
CA ALA A 22 5.71 -22.53 13.62
C ALA A 22 6.04 -21.20 12.95
N ALA A 23 5.34 -20.85 11.87
CA ALA A 23 5.52 -19.58 11.18
C ALA A 23 5.18 -18.40 12.08
N HIS A 24 4.04 -18.44 12.78
CA HIS A 24 3.62 -17.38 13.70
C HIS A 24 4.67 -17.12 14.80
N ARG A 25 5.19 -18.18 15.43
CA ARG A 25 6.25 -18.07 16.45
C ARG A 25 7.56 -17.48 15.92
N ASN A 26 7.80 -17.56 14.61
CA ASN A 26 8.95 -16.95 13.95
C ASN A 26 8.59 -15.60 13.30
N GLY A 27 7.52 -14.94 13.74
CA GLY A 27 7.11 -13.61 13.26
C GLY A 27 6.23 -13.61 12.01
N GLY A 28 5.79 -14.78 11.54
CA GLY A 28 4.88 -14.91 10.42
C GLY A 28 3.49 -14.34 10.71
N ARG A 29 2.94 -13.56 9.77
CA ARG A 29 1.56 -13.08 9.80
C ARG A 29 0.66 -14.17 9.22
N THR A 30 0.22 -15.11 10.06
CA THR A 30 -0.62 -16.24 9.64
C THR A 30 -2.01 -16.15 10.26
N SER A 31 -3.09 -16.28 9.47
CA SER A 31 -4.48 -16.17 9.96
C SER A 31 -5.43 -17.30 9.53
N TYR A 32 -4.93 -18.42 9.01
CA TYR A 32 -5.80 -19.40 8.34
C TYR A 32 -5.81 -20.78 8.99
N ALA A 33 -6.74 -21.01 9.93
CA ALA A 33 -7.12 -22.36 10.40
C ALA A 33 -7.38 -23.36 9.25
N ARG A 34 -7.81 -22.83 8.08
CA ARG A 34 -7.98 -23.59 6.84
C ARG A 34 -6.68 -24.25 6.35
N PHE A 35 -5.53 -23.59 6.49
CA PHE A 35 -4.25 -24.13 6.07
C PHE A 35 -3.85 -25.33 6.93
N ALA A 36 -3.97 -25.24 8.26
CA ALA A 36 -3.67 -26.37 9.14
C ALA A 36 -4.53 -27.61 8.80
N ARG A 37 -5.82 -27.42 8.53
CA ARG A 37 -6.70 -28.50 8.06
C ARG A 37 -6.31 -29.06 6.69
N ALA A 38 -5.88 -28.20 5.77
CA ALA A 38 -5.42 -28.64 4.45
C ALA A 38 -4.12 -29.45 4.55
N TRP A 39 -3.19 -29.00 5.40
CA TRP A 39 -1.96 -29.72 5.71
C TRP A 39 -2.24 -31.11 6.29
N ASP A 40 -3.11 -31.18 7.29
CA ASP A 40 -3.49 -32.46 7.91
C ASP A 40 -4.15 -33.41 6.88
N ARG A 41 -4.98 -32.89 5.97
CA ARG A 41 -5.53 -33.70 4.88
C ARG A 41 -4.47 -34.17 3.89
N TYR A 42 -3.55 -33.29 3.49
CA TYR A 42 -2.47 -33.62 2.56
C TYR A 42 -1.60 -34.75 3.10
N ALA A 43 -1.17 -34.62 4.36
CA ALA A 43 -0.33 -35.59 5.06
C ALA A 43 -1.12 -36.81 5.61
N ARG A 44 -2.41 -36.92 5.24
CA ARG A 44 -3.33 -38.00 5.67
C ARG A 44 -3.27 -38.24 7.18
N ALA A 45 -3.45 -37.16 7.95
CA ALA A 45 -3.40 -37.17 9.40
C ALA A 45 -4.34 -38.24 9.97
N GLY A 46 -3.78 -39.10 10.83
CA GLY A 46 -4.57 -40.02 11.65
C GLY A 46 -5.12 -39.33 12.89
N ARG A 47 -5.66 -40.12 13.82
CA ARG A 47 -6.21 -39.60 15.09
C ARG A 47 -5.16 -39.05 16.06
N ARG A 48 -3.88 -39.36 15.84
CA ARG A 48 -2.77 -38.95 16.71
C ARG A 48 -1.78 -38.08 15.95
N ALA A 49 -1.31 -37.04 16.62
CA ALA A 49 -0.25 -36.19 16.11
C ALA A 49 1.03 -36.99 15.92
N ARG A 50 1.75 -36.72 14.82
CA ARG A 50 3.06 -37.31 14.56
C ARG A 50 4.01 -36.28 13.94
N PRO A 51 5.33 -36.50 14.01
CA PRO A 51 6.28 -35.74 13.21
C PRO A 51 5.94 -35.82 11.72
N ALA A 52 6.11 -34.70 11.02
CA ALA A 52 6.11 -34.71 9.56
C ALA A 52 7.31 -35.52 9.06
N THR A 53 7.10 -36.31 8.02
CA THR A 53 8.17 -37.03 7.34
C THR A 53 9.00 -36.08 6.48
N GLU A 54 10.22 -36.47 6.12
CA GLU A 54 11.08 -35.66 5.25
C GLU A 54 10.39 -35.33 3.91
N GLY A 55 9.73 -36.29 3.27
CA GLY A 55 9.01 -36.05 2.01
C GLY A 55 7.87 -35.03 2.15
N GLU A 56 7.18 -35.02 3.29
CA GLU A 56 6.15 -34.02 3.58
C GLU A 56 6.75 -32.64 3.84
N LEU A 57 7.89 -32.57 4.52
CA LEU A 57 8.63 -31.32 4.74
C LEU A 57 9.16 -30.74 3.42
N THR A 58 9.70 -31.59 2.54
CA THR A 58 10.11 -31.19 1.19
C THR A 58 8.92 -30.65 0.42
N ALA A 59 7.80 -31.37 0.38
CA ALA A 59 6.60 -30.92 -0.33
C ALA A 59 6.06 -29.59 0.22
N LEU A 60 5.99 -29.44 1.55
CA LEU A 60 5.60 -28.20 2.21
C LEU A 60 6.47 -27.03 1.77
N ARG A 61 7.80 -27.22 1.81
CA ARG A 61 8.76 -26.22 1.36
C ARG A 61 8.55 -25.84 -0.10
N THR A 62 8.47 -26.82 -0.99
CA THR A 62 8.29 -26.60 -2.44
C THR A 62 6.99 -25.85 -2.73
N MET A 63 5.87 -26.21 -2.09
CA MET A 63 4.59 -25.53 -2.28
C MET A 63 4.64 -24.07 -1.81
N LEU A 64 5.31 -23.80 -0.68
CA LEU A 64 5.47 -22.44 -0.16
C LEU A 64 6.37 -21.59 -1.07
N GLU A 65 7.51 -22.14 -1.52
CA GLU A 65 8.42 -21.47 -2.45
C GLU A 65 7.71 -21.15 -3.77
N ALA A 66 6.92 -22.09 -4.31
CA ALA A 66 6.13 -21.87 -5.52
C ALA A 66 5.03 -20.81 -5.33
N SER A 67 4.36 -20.79 -4.17
CA SER A 67 3.34 -19.78 -3.85
C SER A 67 3.95 -18.38 -3.79
N ILE A 68 5.12 -18.23 -3.16
CA ILE A 68 5.83 -16.95 -3.05
C ILE A 68 6.31 -16.49 -4.44
N ALA A 69 6.94 -17.38 -5.21
CA ALA A 69 7.37 -17.06 -6.57
C ALA A 69 6.19 -16.66 -7.47
N GLY A 70 5.02 -17.27 -7.27
CA GLY A 70 3.78 -16.90 -7.97
C GLY A 70 3.18 -15.58 -7.51
N GLU A 71 3.26 -15.25 -6.22
CA GLU A 71 2.88 -13.93 -5.68
C GLU A 71 3.76 -12.81 -6.23
N ASP A 72 5.05 -13.06 -6.43
CA ASP A 72 5.97 -12.06 -7.00
C ASP A 72 5.57 -11.65 -8.42
N VAL A 73 5.11 -12.62 -9.21
CA VAL A 73 4.58 -12.38 -10.55
C VAL A 73 3.27 -11.57 -10.49
N ARG A 74 2.42 -11.81 -9.48
CA ARG A 74 1.10 -11.14 -9.35
C ARG A 74 1.12 -9.81 -8.60
N GLY A 75 2.09 -9.60 -7.71
CA GLY A 75 2.11 -8.49 -6.74
C GLY A 75 3.20 -7.46 -7.01
N ARG A 76 4.45 -7.89 -7.20
CA ARG A 76 5.57 -6.96 -7.43
C ARG A 76 5.54 -6.32 -8.82
N GLY A 77 5.11 -7.07 -9.83
CA GLY A 77 4.89 -6.54 -11.18
C GLY A 77 3.63 -5.67 -11.30
N ALA A 78 2.58 -5.99 -10.55
CA ALA A 78 1.29 -5.31 -10.66
C ALA A 78 1.32 -3.86 -10.16
N LEU A 79 1.99 -3.59 -9.03
CA LEU A 79 2.13 -2.22 -8.53
C LEU A 79 2.99 -1.37 -9.47
N ALA A 80 4.14 -1.89 -9.92
CA ALA A 80 4.99 -1.20 -10.89
C ALA A 80 4.24 -0.91 -12.21
N ARG A 81 3.41 -1.86 -12.65
CA ARG A 81 2.58 -1.70 -13.85
C ARG A 81 1.48 -0.66 -13.65
N ALA A 82 0.79 -0.68 -12.51
CA ALA A 82 -0.21 0.33 -12.15
C ALA A 82 0.40 1.74 -12.08
N ILE A 83 1.61 1.88 -11.51
CA ILE A 83 2.34 3.16 -11.50
C ILE A 83 2.66 3.62 -12.93
N ALA A 84 3.12 2.72 -13.80
CA ALA A 84 3.42 3.04 -15.19
C ALA A 84 2.16 3.44 -15.98
N ASP A 85 1.04 2.75 -15.78
CA ASP A 85 -0.25 3.10 -16.39
C ASP A 85 -0.78 4.46 -15.92
N HIS A 86 -0.64 4.74 -14.63
CA HIS A 86 -1.02 6.03 -14.06
C HIS A 86 -0.18 7.17 -14.65
N ARG A 87 1.14 7.01 -14.71
CA ARG A 87 2.05 8.00 -15.33
C ARG A 87 1.73 8.22 -16.82
N ARG A 88 1.46 7.16 -17.58
CA ARG A 88 0.99 7.26 -18.97
C ARG A 88 -0.29 8.08 -19.08
N SER A 89 -1.24 7.85 -18.16
CA SER A 89 -2.52 8.56 -18.14
C SER A 89 -2.35 10.05 -17.83
N LEU A 90 -1.46 10.40 -16.90
CA LEU A 90 -1.14 11.80 -16.60
C LEU A 90 -0.50 12.51 -17.79
N TRP A 91 0.46 11.88 -18.46
CA TRP A 91 1.07 12.46 -19.68
C TRP A 91 0.09 12.60 -20.84
N ALA A 92 -0.86 11.66 -20.97
CA ALA A 92 -1.91 11.75 -21.98
C ALA A 92 -2.91 12.87 -21.69
N ARG A 93 -3.11 13.24 -20.42
CA ARG A 93 -3.94 14.39 -20.01
C ARG A 93 -3.20 15.70 -20.24
N ALA A 94 -1.94 15.79 -19.81
CA ALA A 94 -1.10 16.96 -20.02
C ALA A 94 -0.98 17.33 -21.51
N ARG A 95 -0.81 16.33 -22.40
CA ARG A 95 -0.81 16.57 -23.86
C ARG A 95 -2.13 17.09 -24.43
N ARG A 96 -3.27 16.76 -23.80
CA ARG A 96 -4.57 17.29 -24.23
C ARG A 96 -4.74 18.72 -23.76
N GLU A 97 -4.31 19.02 -22.54
CA GLU A 97 -4.30 20.38 -21.98
C GLU A 97 -3.34 21.32 -22.76
N GLU A 98 -2.15 20.84 -23.17
CA GLU A 98 -1.24 21.62 -24.04
C GLU A 98 -1.83 22.00 -25.40
N HIS A 99 -2.83 21.25 -25.89
CA HIS A 99 -3.48 21.53 -27.18
C HIS A 99 -4.70 22.45 -27.06
N GLU A 100 -5.09 22.83 -25.83
CA GLU A 100 -6.25 23.69 -25.55
C GLU A 100 -5.87 25.11 -25.12
N VAL A 101 -4.57 25.39 -24.93
CA VAL A 101 -4.09 26.75 -24.65
C VAL A 101 -4.00 27.53 -25.97
N GLU A 102 -5.01 28.33 -26.29
CA GLU A 102 -4.95 29.34 -27.35
C GLU A 102 -3.77 30.30 -27.06
N PRO A 103 -2.92 30.64 -28.06
CA PRO A 103 -1.83 31.59 -27.83
C PRO A 103 -2.38 32.94 -27.36
N TYR A 104 -2.01 33.35 -26.15
CA TYR A 104 -2.34 34.68 -25.64
C TYR A 104 -1.54 35.73 -26.41
N GLU A 105 -2.21 36.54 -27.23
CA GLU A 105 -1.64 37.77 -27.82
C GLU A 105 -1.51 38.83 -26.70
N PRO A 106 -0.30 39.32 -26.39
CA PRO A 106 -0.13 40.38 -25.41
C PRO A 106 -0.81 41.67 -25.90
N LEU A 107 -1.82 42.16 -25.17
CA LEU A 107 -2.38 43.48 -25.41
C LEU A 107 -1.37 44.55 -25.01
N GLU A 108 -0.83 45.31 -25.97
CA GLU A 108 -0.04 46.50 -25.68
C GLU A 108 -0.94 47.56 -25.05
N LEU A 109 -0.87 47.69 -23.73
CA LEU A 109 -1.47 48.79 -22.98
C LEU A 109 -0.69 50.07 -23.31
N GLU A 110 -1.23 50.91 -24.19
CA GLU A 110 -0.76 52.29 -24.32
C GLU A 110 -0.99 53.02 -23.00
N VAL A 111 0.08 53.18 -22.22
CA VAL A 111 0.09 54.01 -21.02
C VAL A 111 0.04 55.47 -21.48
N ALA A 112 -1.18 56.02 -21.56
CA ALA A 112 -1.37 57.45 -21.68
C ALA A 112 -0.77 58.12 -20.43
N ALA A 113 0.32 58.85 -20.61
CA ALA A 113 0.93 59.68 -19.58
C ALA A 113 -0.08 60.72 -19.08
N ALA A 114 -0.71 60.45 -17.93
CA ALA A 114 -1.48 61.42 -17.18
C ALA A 114 -0.55 62.16 -16.20
N GLY A 115 -0.66 63.49 -16.21
CA GLY A 115 0.28 64.44 -15.64
C GLY A 115 0.32 64.55 -14.11
N PRO A 116 1.03 65.58 -13.59
CA PRO A 116 1.51 65.64 -12.22
C PRO A 116 0.44 66.15 -11.26
N ASP A 117 -0.51 65.29 -10.90
CA ASP A 117 -1.36 65.45 -9.72
C ASP A 117 -1.44 64.10 -9.01
N ALA A 118 -0.34 63.73 -8.35
CA ALA A 118 -0.33 62.61 -7.41
C ALA A 118 -0.98 63.09 -6.10
N PRO A 119 -2.04 62.44 -5.59
CA PRO A 119 -2.46 62.65 -4.21
C PRO A 119 -1.35 62.15 -3.27
N ASP A 120 -1.08 62.92 -2.22
CA ASP A 120 -0.11 62.61 -1.17
C ASP A 120 -0.24 61.15 -0.70
N ALA A 121 0.90 60.46 -0.64
CA ALA A 121 0.97 59.08 -0.16
C ALA A 121 0.44 59.00 1.28
N PRO A 122 -0.53 58.11 1.59
CA PRO A 122 -0.93 57.91 2.97
C PRO A 122 0.15 57.21 3.77
N ASP A 123 0.29 57.68 5.01
CA ASP A 123 1.31 57.36 6.00
C ASP A 123 1.57 55.85 6.18
N ALA A 124 2.85 55.51 6.29
CA ALA A 124 3.33 54.19 6.65
C ALA A 124 3.06 53.93 8.13
N ASP A 125 1.85 53.50 8.50
CA ASP A 125 1.53 52.74 9.72
C ASP A 125 0.04 52.36 9.72
N GLY A 126 -0.31 51.18 9.19
CA GLY A 126 -1.71 50.73 9.13
C GLY A 126 -1.91 49.31 8.58
N ASP A 127 -1.72 48.32 9.45
CA ASP A 127 -2.39 47.01 9.49
C ASP A 127 -3.01 46.45 8.19
N TYR A 128 -2.21 45.76 7.37
CA TYR A 128 -2.72 44.86 6.34
C TYR A 128 -3.01 43.49 6.97
N SER A 129 -4.25 43.32 7.40
CA SER A 129 -4.82 42.03 7.76
C SER A 129 -4.81 41.09 6.55
N VAL A 130 -3.94 40.09 6.58
CA VAL A 130 -3.98 38.96 5.64
C VAL A 130 -5.22 38.13 5.95
N SER A 131 -6.25 38.24 5.11
CA SER A 131 -7.39 37.32 5.15
C SER A 131 -6.93 35.90 4.79
N PRO A 132 -7.10 34.90 5.67
CA PRO A 132 -6.64 33.53 5.46
C PRO A 132 -7.64 32.77 4.58
N GLY A 133 -7.54 32.98 3.26
CA GLY A 133 -8.31 32.28 2.24
C GLY A 133 -7.71 30.94 1.83
N ARG A 134 -7.94 29.90 2.65
CA ARG A 134 -8.10 28.48 2.28
C ARG A 134 -7.15 27.88 1.21
N MET A 135 -5.94 27.51 1.62
CA MET A 135 -5.09 26.56 0.87
C MET A 135 -5.62 25.12 1.06
N ASN A 136 -6.22 24.53 0.02
CA ASN A 136 -6.54 23.09 0.04
C ASN A 136 -5.30 22.29 -0.37
N TRP A 137 -4.49 21.89 0.62
CA TRP A 137 -3.54 20.80 0.48
C TRP A 137 -4.30 19.49 0.51
N ILE A 138 -4.38 18.78 -0.61
CA ILE A 138 -4.84 17.39 -0.59
C ILE A 138 -3.66 16.52 -0.13
N SER A 139 -3.46 16.46 1.18
CA SER A 139 -2.63 15.42 1.81
C SER A 139 -3.47 14.15 1.95
N GLY A 140 -3.10 13.12 1.20
CA GLY A 140 -3.56 11.77 1.45
C GLY A 140 -2.88 11.21 2.69
N THR A 141 -3.67 10.78 3.68
CA THR A 141 -3.22 9.87 4.73
C THR A 141 -4.31 8.85 5.07
N THR A 142 -3.91 7.60 4.95
CA THR A 142 -4.52 6.38 5.46
C THR A 142 -5.03 6.52 6.91
N GLN A 143 -6.25 6.02 7.19
CA GLN A 143 -6.51 5.41 8.50
C GLN A 143 -7.52 4.25 8.39
N PHE A 144 -7.00 3.07 8.77
CA PHE A 144 -7.76 1.87 9.11
C PHE A 144 -8.68 2.16 10.30
N GLY A 145 -9.87 1.55 10.29
CA GLY A 145 -10.85 1.70 11.36
C GLY A 145 -10.51 0.96 12.66
N GLU A 146 -11.23 1.33 13.72
CA GLU A 146 -11.60 0.43 14.81
C GLU A 146 -13.00 0.76 15.34
N VAL A 147 -13.83 -0.28 15.39
CA VAL A 147 -14.62 -0.78 16.53
C VAL A 147 -15.39 0.22 17.41
N LEU A 148 -16.71 -0.01 17.53
CA LEU A 148 -17.46 -0.22 18.80
C LEU A 148 -18.94 -0.47 18.43
N SER A 149 -19.44 -1.69 18.59
CA SER A 149 -20.34 -2.08 19.70
C SER A 149 -21.56 -1.18 19.86
N ARG A 150 -22.72 -1.62 19.37
CA ARG A 150 -23.82 -2.17 20.19
C ARG A 150 -24.92 -2.75 19.31
#